data_AF-A0A9P1AX16-F1
#
_entry.id   AF-A0A9P1AX16-F1
#
_cell.length_a   1.000
_cell.length_b   1.000
_cell.length_c   1.000
_cell.angle_alpha   90.00
_cell.angle_beta   90.00
_cell.angle_gamma   90.00
#
_symmetry.space_group_name_H-M   'P 1'
#
loop_
_entity.id
_entity.type
_entity.pdbx_description
1 polymer ?
#
loop_
_entity_poly.entity_id
_entity_poly.type
_entity_poly.pdbx_seq_one_letter_code
_entity_poly.pdbx_strand_id
1 'polypeptide(L)'
;MTECNFLRLSLIPLDKIFADLDVYETVQFSLLSESCRQAVAISRLKGSLALSFWDLKRAWISFSFDGDSRNSFTLKFEIKSSKERRRYFRQNASTKFEVCGVPIAMTENSKGQTFTAYYTQRIDPMKLFHLFARHFLTTFVVTDFEVTTMLIREIDFYNCFIWNYTNKFSNFSIYWPGRKMTRKEMMWLLEDDNIEKLTILADCKPGFQYWRQLKKKSLTVSDGNWLTLDTILNMKTVELIAYEVNLTDDDKVAIVNAWLEGRLNHVKTIAFWESKQRYSIRQFQWREHISDPTLLDLYPADCLTEYYNKESPLHTKWLITLWNPLLEKYAILEEVEHFFGFEVLSCERRHDLD
;
A
#
# COMPACT_ATOMS: atom_id res chain seq x y z
N MET A 1 33.97 5.54 21.85
CA MET A 1 33.53 6.23 20.61
C MET A 1 34.17 7.61 20.63
N THR A 2 35.06 7.89 19.69
CA THR A 2 35.54 9.25 19.44
C THR A 2 34.36 10.08 18.96
N GLU A 3 34.09 11.23 19.59
CA GLU A 3 33.08 12.17 19.10
C GLU A 3 33.36 12.49 17.63
N CYS A 4 32.32 12.47 16.80
CA CYS A 4 32.44 12.83 15.40
C CYS A 4 32.74 14.34 15.32
N ASN A 5 34.02 14.70 15.10
CA ASN A 5 34.48 16.10 15.04
C ASN A 5 33.70 16.95 14.03
N PHE A 6 33.08 16.30 13.04
CA PHE A 6 32.18 16.90 12.05
C PHE A 6 30.95 17.59 12.67
N LEU A 7 30.43 17.10 13.79
CA LEU A 7 29.27 17.68 14.49
C LEU A 7 29.60 19.01 15.20
N ARG A 8 30.86 19.46 15.18
CA ARG A 8 31.29 20.76 15.71
C ARG A 8 31.19 21.90 14.69
N LEU A 9 30.81 21.59 13.45
CA LEU A 9 30.54 22.61 12.42
C LEU A 9 29.29 23.43 12.79
N SER A 10 29.22 24.67 12.30
CA SER A 10 27.99 25.47 12.42
C SER A 10 26.84 24.84 11.63
N LEU A 11 25.60 25.24 11.95
CA LEU A 11 24.38 24.64 11.38
C LEU A 11 24.31 24.74 9.85
N ILE A 12 24.75 25.87 9.27
CA ILE A 12 24.61 26.15 7.83
C ILE A 12 25.43 25.16 6.95
N PRO A 13 26.70 24.85 7.26
CA PRO A 13 27.43 23.78 6.59
C PRO A 13 26.75 22.41 6.66
N LEU A 14 26.14 22.06 7.80
CA LEU A 14 25.54 20.75 8.00
C LEU A 14 24.33 20.52 7.09
N ASP A 15 23.47 21.53 6.92
CA ASP A 15 22.30 21.43 6.04
C ASP A 15 22.67 21.16 4.58
N LYS A 16 23.72 21.83 4.09
CA LYS A 16 24.23 21.58 2.73
C LYS A 16 24.79 20.18 2.58
N ILE A 17 25.49 19.69 3.59
CA ILE A 17 26.09 18.35 3.54
C ILE A 17 24.99 17.28 3.55
N PHE A 18 23.95 17.43 4.37
CA PHE A 18 22.81 16.51 4.34
C PHE A 18 21.98 16.61 3.05
N ALA A 19 22.00 17.75 2.36
CA ALA A 19 21.38 17.86 1.05
C ALA A 19 22.16 17.10 -0.04
N ASP A 20 23.46 16.91 0.14
CA ASP A 20 24.34 16.20 -0.79
C ASP A 20 24.48 14.70 -0.47
N LEU A 21 24.15 14.28 0.76
CA LEU A 21 24.10 12.86 1.13
C LEU A 21 22.92 12.18 0.46
N ASP A 22 23.12 10.93 0.05
CA ASP A 22 21.98 10.12 -0.34
C ASP A 22 21.08 9.80 0.88
N VAL A 23 19.85 9.36 0.62
CA VAL A 23 18.88 9.00 1.65
C VAL A 23 19.43 7.93 2.60
N TYR A 24 20.21 7.00 2.06
CA TYR A 24 20.72 5.85 2.79
C TYR A 24 21.82 6.28 3.78
N GLU A 25 22.77 7.08 3.32
CA GLU A 25 23.83 7.70 4.13
C GLU A 25 23.23 8.58 5.23
N THR A 26 22.19 9.34 4.90
CA THR A 26 21.47 10.19 5.86
C THR A 26 20.83 9.34 6.98
N VAL A 27 20.15 8.26 6.61
CA VAL A 27 19.54 7.34 7.58
C VAL A 27 20.61 6.64 8.41
N GLN A 28 21.65 6.11 7.78
CA GLN A 28 22.78 5.49 8.47
C GLN A 28 23.40 6.43 9.49
N PHE A 29 23.69 7.66 9.09
CA PHE A 29 24.26 8.68 9.94
C PHE A 29 23.35 8.97 11.14
N SER A 30 22.04 9.10 10.91
CA SER A 30 21.07 9.32 11.99
C SER A 30 21.10 8.22 13.06
N LEU A 31 21.44 6.98 12.69
CA LEU A 31 21.46 5.82 13.58
C LEU A 31 22.74 5.70 14.42
N LEU A 32 23.77 6.52 14.16
CA LEU A 32 25.07 6.42 14.85
C LEU A 32 25.05 6.94 16.29
N SER A 33 24.35 8.05 16.54
CA SER A 33 24.28 8.67 17.87
C SER A 33 23.12 9.66 17.98
N GLU A 34 22.80 10.06 19.22
CA GLU A 34 21.86 11.14 19.52
C GLU A 34 22.21 12.44 18.77
N SER A 35 23.48 12.85 18.81
CA SER A 35 23.95 14.07 18.18
C SER A 35 23.88 14.00 16.65
N CYS A 36 24.16 12.83 16.06
CA CYS A 36 23.98 12.62 14.62
C CYS A 36 22.50 12.73 14.23
N ARG A 37 21.59 12.17 15.03
CA ARG A 37 20.15 12.28 14.80
C ARG A 37 19.68 13.73 14.83
N GLN A 38 20.13 14.50 15.82
CA GLN A 38 19.81 15.92 15.94
C GLN A 38 20.36 16.72 14.74
N ALA A 39 21.57 16.39 14.27
CA ALA A 39 22.15 17.01 13.08
C ALA A 39 21.29 16.76 11.83
N VAL A 40 20.88 15.51 11.59
CA VAL A 40 20.01 15.17 10.45
C VAL A 40 18.66 15.86 10.57
N ALA A 41 18.08 15.98 11.77
CA ALA A 41 16.79 16.61 11.96
C ALA A 41 16.74 18.10 11.53
N ILE A 42 17.89 18.78 11.50
CA ILE A 42 17.98 20.19 11.05
C ILE A 42 17.73 20.32 9.54
N SER A 43 18.08 19.29 8.76
CA SER A 43 17.80 19.26 7.31
C SER A 43 16.30 19.26 6.98
N ARG A 44 15.45 18.91 7.96
CA ARG A 44 13.97 18.87 7.84
C ARG A 44 13.47 18.13 6.61
N LEU A 45 14.17 17.06 6.22
CA LEU A 45 13.76 16.19 5.14
C LEU A 45 12.33 15.67 5.39
N LYS A 46 11.50 15.79 4.35
CA LYS A 46 10.07 15.46 4.38
C LYS A 46 9.78 14.17 3.64
N GLY A 47 8.75 13.46 4.08
CA GLY A 47 8.26 12.31 3.34
C GLY A 47 7.19 11.50 4.06
N SER A 48 6.81 10.41 3.42
CA SER A 48 5.78 9.49 3.90
C SER A 48 6.40 8.35 4.72
N LEU A 49 5.82 8.07 5.89
CA LEU A 49 6.21 6.95 6.75
C LEU A 49 5.20 5.81 6.59
N ALA A 50 5.68 4.66 6.10
CA ALA A 50 4.88 3.44 5.97
C ALA A 50 5.30 2.39 7.01
N LEU A 51 4.32 1.89 7.76
CA LEU A 51 4.50 0.81 8.73
C LEU A 51 3.79 -0.44 8.25
N SER A 52 4.55 -1.49 7.99
CA SER A 52 4.03 -2.77 7.52
C SER A 52 4.24 -3.86 8.56
N PHE A 53 3.16 -4.44 9.06
CA PHE A 53 3.21 -5.54 10.00
C PHE A 53 2.83 -6.82 9.25
N TRP A 54 3.77 -7.73 9.00
CA TRP A 54 3.57 -8.88 8.12
C TRP A 54 3.23 -10.17 8.85
N ASP A 55 3.83 -10.36 10.02
CA ASP A 55 3.52 -11.38 11.03
C ASP A 55 4.30 -11.05 12.32
N LEU A 56 4.22 -11.90 13.34
CA LEU A 56 4.95 -11.69 14.61
C LEU A 56 6.48 -11.69 14.47
N LYS A 57 7.00 -12.21 13.36
CA LYS A 57 8.43 -12.33 13.09
C LYS A 57 8.91 -11.31 12.06
N ARG A 58 8.00 -10.67 11.32
CA ARG A 58 8.32 -9.81 10.17
C ARG A 58 7.50 -8.53 10.22
N ALA A 59 8.19 -7.41 10.31
CA ALA A 59 7.59 -6.07 10.19
C ALA A 59 8.58 -5.15 9.47
N TRP A 60 8.10 -4.15 8.74
CA TRP A 60 8.95 -3.23 7.98
C TRP A 60 8.55 -1.79 8.25
N ILE A 61 9.54 -0.92 8.33
CA ILE A 61 9.36 0.53 8.31
C ILE A 61 9.94 1.03 7.01
N SER A 62 9.15 1.71 6.20
CA SER A 62 9.62 2.38 5.00
C SER A 62 9.42 3.87 5.14
N PHE A 63 10.36 4.65 4.63
CA PHE A 63 10.22 6.09 4.48
C PHE A 63 10.49 6.45 3.03
N SER A 64 9.60 7.21 2.43
CA SER A 64 9.73 7.70 1.07
C SER A 64 9.83 9.22 1.13
N PHE A 65 10.97 9.78 0.74
CA PHE A 65 11.19 11.22 0.78
C PHE A 65 10.50 11.92 -0.39
N ASP A 66 10.05 13.15 -0.17
CA ASP A 66 9.42 13.96 -1.20
C ASP A 66 10.40 14.20 -2.38
N GLY A 67 9.92 14.12 -3.61
CA GLY A 67 10.66 14.53 -4.82
C GLY A 67 11.25 13.43 -5.70
N ASP A 68 11.39 12.17 -5.23
CA ASP A 68 11.73 11.01 -6.08
C ASP A 68 11.37 9.68 -5.37
N SER A 69 10.72 8.74 -6.08
CA SER A 69 10.43 7.40 -5.55
C SER A 69 11.69 6.54 -5.32
N ARG A 70 12.80 6.88 -6.00
CA ARG A 70 14.12 6.28 -5.76
C ARG A 70 14.73 6.71 -4.43
N ASN A 71 14.24 7.81 -3.85
CA ASN A 71 14.63 8.33 -2.55
C ASN A 71 13.75 7.70 -1.45
N SER A 72 13.69 6.37 -1.41
CA SER A 72 13.02 5.64 -0.34
C SER A 72 13.98 4.65 0.29
N PHE A 73 13.81 4.41 1.59
CA PHE A 73 14.47 3.31 2.26
C PHE A 73 13.46 2.45 2.98
N THR A 74 13.81 1.18 3.16
CA THR A 74 13.00 0.22 3.92
C THR A 74 13.86 -0.49 4.96
N LEU A 75 13.53 -0.32 6.23
CA LEU A 75 14.07 -1.11 7.32
C LEU A 75 13.16 -2.31 7.60
N LYS A 76 13.62 -3.50 7.24
CA LYS A 76 12.97 -4.77 7.52
C LYS A 76 13.42 -5.32 8.87
N PHE A 77 12.48 -5.74 9.69
CA PHE A 77 12.69 -6.43 10.94
C PHE A 77 12.37 -7.90 10.74
N GLU A 78 13.35 -8.77 10.96
CA GLU A 78 13.17 -10.23 10.83
C GLU A 78 13.69 -10.96 12.06
N ILE A 79 12.81 -11.70 12.73
CA ILE A 79 13.22 -12.63 13.79
C ILE A 79 13.75 -13.91 13.13
N LYS A 80 15.08 -14.07 13.14
CA LYS A 80 15.75 -15.30 12.72
C LYS A 80 16.13 -16.16 13.92
N SER A 81 16.24 -17.47 13.71
CA SER A 81 16.80 -18.37 14.72
C SER A 81 18.26 -18.01 15.04
N SER A 82 18.74 -18.42 16.21
CA SER A 82 20.12 -18.13 16.64
C SER A 82 21.19 -18.66 15.68
N LYS A 83 20.93 -19.81 15.02
CA LYS A 83 21.81 -20.41 14.02
C LYS A 83 21.84 -19.60 12.72
N GLU A 84 20.67 -19.23 12.20
CA GLU A 84 20.54 -18.40 11.00
C GLU A 84 21.17 -17.03 11.19
N ARG A 85 20.98 -16.42 12.37
CA ARG A 85 21.62 -15.16 12.74
C ARG A 85 23.14 -15.25 12.65
N ARG A 86 23.75 -16.28 13.27
CA ARG A 86 25.22 -16.45 13.24
C ARG A 86 25.75 -16.63 11.83
N ARG A 87 25.05 -17.40 10.99
CA ARG A 87 25.41 -17.59 9.59
C ARG A 87 25.34 -16.25 8.84
N TYR A 88 24.25 -15.52 9.03
CA TYR A 88 24.01 -14.26 8.32
C TYR A 88 24.97 -13.14 8.73
N PHE A 89 25.18 -12.92 10.04
CA PHE A 89 26.15 -11.94 10.54
C PHE A 89 27.60 -12.24 10.15
N ARG A 90 27.93 -13.51 9.89
CA ARG A 90 29.26 -13.90 9.38
C ARG A 90 29.40 -13.64 7.88
N GLN A 91 28.30 -13.76 7.13
CA GLN A 91 28.32 -13.69 5.66
C GLN A 91 28.08 -12.28 5.12
N ASN A 92 27.27 -11.46 5.81
CA ASN A 92 26.73 -10.23 5.20
C ASN A 92 26.95 -8.95 6.03
N ALA A 93 27.74 -8.99 7.11
CA ALA A 93 27.91 -7.82 7.95
C ALA A 93 29.03 -6.90 7.44
N SER A 94 28.77 -6.13 6.39
CA SER A 94 29.63 -5.02 5.99
C SER A 94 29.57 -3.88 7.02
N THR A 95 28.43 -3.68 7.68
CA THR A 95 28.26 -2.63 8.71
C THR A 95 27.44 -3.16 9.89
N LYS A 96 27.97 -2.97 11.11
CA LYS A 96 27.31 -3.30 12.37
C LYS A 96 27.20 -2.04 13.20
N PHE A 97 25.99 -1.68 13.60
CA PHE A 97 25.73 -0.60 14.55
C PHE A 97 24.69 -1.07 15.55
N GLU A 98 24.56 -0.32 16.62
CA GLU A 98 23.71 -0.65 17.75
C GLU A 98 22.68 0.46 17.90
N VAL A 99 21.39 0.14 17.69
CA VAL A 99 20.30 1.10 17.94
C VAL A 99 19.60 0.69 19.22
N CYS A 100 19.63 1.55 20.22
CA CYS A 100 19.01 1.32 21.53
C CYS A 100 19.42 -0.02 22.18
N GLY A 101 20.69 -0.41 22.08
CA GLY A 101 21.16 -1.68 22.65
C GLY A 101 21.02 -2.90 21.72
N VAL A 102 20.48 -2.70 20.50
CA VAL A 102 20.17 -3.79 19.56
C VAL A 102 21.16 -3.79 18.40
N PRO A 103 21.97 -4.84 18.24
CA PRO A 103 22.88 -4.94 17.12
C PRO A 103 22.09 -5.14 15.82
N ILE A 104 22.29 -4.24 14.86
CA ILE A 104 21.72 -4.32 13.52
C ILE A 104 22.84 -4.66 12.54
N ALA A 105 22.59 -5.67 11.72
CA ALA A 105 23.39 -5.87 10.52
C ALA A 105 22.70 -5.14 9.38
N MET A 106 23.43 -4.32 8.65
CA MET A 106 22.92 -3.82 7.38
C MET A 106 23.31 -4.74 6.26
N THR A 107 22.36 -4.98 5.38
CA THR A 107 22.60 -5.67 4.12
C THR A 107 21.93 -4.91 3.03
N GLU A 108 22.76 -4.29 2.23
CA GLU A 108 22.34 -3.63 1.02
C GLU A 108 21.83 -4.69 0.04
N ASN A 109 20.64 -4.48 -0.52
CA ASN A 109 20.23 -5.24 -1.69
C ASN A 109 20.92 -4.64 -2.93
N SER A 110 20.80 -5.29 -4.09
CA SER A 110 21.35 -4.76 -5.35
C SER A 110 20.81 -3.39 -5.77
N LYS A 111 19.83 -2.83 -5.04
CA LYS A 111 19.22 -1.52 -5.26
C LYS A 111 19.55 -0.50 -4.17
N GLY A 112 20.35 -0.81 -3.15
CA GLY A 112 20.72 0.16 -2.10
C GLY A 112 19.64 0.47 -1.05
N GLN A 113 18.43 -0.10 -1.15
CA GLN A 113 17.23 0.51 -0.55
C GLN A 113 16.64 -0.24 0.65
N THR A 114 17.28 -1.32 1.11
CA THR A 114 16.73 -2.15 2.20
C THR A 114 17.76 -2.43 3.26
N PHE A 115 17.37 -2.27 4.53
CA PHE A 115 18.13 -2.67 5.71
C PHE A 115 17.42 -3.83 6.40
N THR A 116 18.15 -4.80 6.97
CA THR A 116 17.52 -5.89 7.72
C THR A 116 17.99 -5.93 9.16
N ALA A 117 17.17 -5.43 10.09
CA ALA A 117 17.42 -5.55 11.52
C ALA A 117 17.17 -6.98 12.02
N TYR A 118 18.23 -7.59 12.56
CA TYR A 118 18.19 -8.89 13.21
C TYR A 118 18.27 -8.72 14.71
N TYR A 119 17.29 -9.26 15.43
CA TYR A 119 17.30 -9.23 16.88
C TYR A 119 16.96 -10.61 17.45
N THR A 120 17.37 -10.83 18.70
CA THR A 120 17.02 -12.05 19.43
C THR A 120 15.64 -11.92 20.06
N GLN A 121 14.96 -13.06 20.22
CA GLN A 121 13.69 -13.19 20.95
C GLN A 121 13.66 -12.57 22.37
N ARG A 122 14.80 -12.15 22.92
CA ARG A 122 14.85 -11.41 24.20
C ARG A 122 14.23 -10.02 24.13
N ILE A 123 14.06 -9.46 22.94
CA ILE A 123 13.43 -8.14 22.75
C ILE A 123 12.08 -8.35 22.09
N ASP A 124 11.05 -7.76 22.69
CA ASP A 124 9.72 -7.68 22.13
C ASP A 124 9.77 -6.98 20.75
N PRO A 125 9.38 -7.67 19.66
CA PRO A 125 9.32 -7.11 18.31
C PRO A 125 8.64 -5.75 18.24
N MET A 126 7.53 -5.59 18.96
CA MET A 126 6.72 -4.37 18.93
C MET A 126 7.41 -3.21 19.64
N LYS A 127 8.16 -3.48 20.71
CA LYS A 127 8.98 -2.46 21.36
C LYS A 127 10.11 -1.99 20.45
N LEU A 128 10.76 -2.92 19.74
CA LEU A 128 11.81 -2.55 18.79
C LEU A 128 11.23 -1.72 17.63
N PHE A 129 10.13 -2.18 17.05
CA PHE A 129 9.43 -1.49 15.98
C PHE A 129 8.99 -0.08 16.40
N HIS A 130 8.46 0.06 17.63
CA HIS A 130 8.12 1.33 18.23
C HIS A 130 9.33 2.27 18.39
N LEU A 131 10.47 1.76 18.85
CA LEU A 131 11.70 2.55 19.03
C LEU A 131 12.19 3.12 17.69
N PHE A 132 12.17 2.33 16.63
CA PHE A 132 12.56 2.80 15.30
C PHE A 132 11.53 3.75 14.69
N ALA A 133 10.24 3.47 14.82
CA ALA A 133 9.21 4.41 14.39
C ALA A 133 9.41 5.77 15.09
N ARG A 134 9.66 5.76 16.40
CA ARG A 134 10.00 6.98 17.16
C ARG A 134 11.24 7.67 16.63
N HIS A 135 12.30 6.91 16.36
CA HIS A 135 13.53 7.45 15.79
C HIS A 135 13.23 8.26 14.52
N PHE A 136 12.54 7.67 13.55
CA PHE A 136 12.21 8.35 12.30
C PHE A 136 11.28 9.54 12.49
N LEU A 137 10.28 9.43 13.37
CA LEU A 137 9.37 10.55 13.69
C LEU A 137 10.09 11.74 14.34
N THR A 138 11.17 11.50 15.07
CA THR A 138 11.99 12.56 15.66
C THR A 138 13.08 13.08 14.73
N THR A 139 13.37 12.36 13.64
CA THR A 139 14.47 12.67 12.72
C THR A 139 13.96 13.37 11.46
N PHE A 140 12.80 12.95 10.95
CA PHE A 140 12.25 13.41 9.68
C PHE A 140 10.88 14.04 9.86
N VAL A 141 10.52 14.93 8.94
CA VAL A 141 9.20 15.54 8.90
C VAL A 141 8.25 14.61 8.16
N VAL A 142 7.40 13.90 8.89
CA VAL A 142 6.40 13.00 8.28
C VAL A 142 5.23 13.81 7.74
N THR A 143 5.00 13.73 6.44
CA THR A 143 3.86 14.37 5.74
C THR A 143 2.67 13.43 5.66
N ASP A 144 2.92 12.14 5.45
CA ASP A 144 1.90 11.12 5.28
C ASP A 144 2.21 9.87 6.10
N PHE A 145 1.15 9.22 6.58
CA PHE A 145 1.24 7.96 7.31
C PHE A 145 0.49 6.86 6.58
N GLU A 146 1.20 5.77 6.35
CA GLU A 146 0.64 4.55 5.77
C GLU A 146 0.79 3.39 6.74
N VAL A 147 -0.26 2.58 6.87
CA VAL A 147 -0.20 1.36 7.65
C VAL A 147 -0.72 0.19 6.84
N THR A 148 0.04 -0.90 6.84
CA THR A 148 -0.37 -2.19 6.30
C THR A 148 -0.25 -3.26 7.37
N THR A 149 -1.30 -4.05 7.56
CA THR A 149 -1.27 -5.21 8.46
C THR A 149 -1.58 -6.47 7.67
N MET A 150 -0.75 -7.50 7.76
CA MET A 150 -0.93 -8.77 7.06
C MET A 150 -0.81 -9.96 8.01
N LEU A 151 -1.67 -10.97 7.89
CA LEU A 151 -1.55 -12.25 8.61
C LEU A 151 -1.49 -12.18 10.15
N ILE A 152 -1.84 -11.04 10.75
CA ILE A 152 -1.66 -10.85 12.19
C ILE A 152 -2.93 -11.19 12.95
N ARG A 153 -2.93 -12.34 13.63
CA ARG A 153 -4.01 -12.73 14.55
C ARG A 153 -3.81 -12.25 15.99
N GLU A 154 -2.58 -11.86 16.34
CA GLU A 154 -2.15 -11.73 17.75
C GLU A 154 -1.74 -10.31 18.16
N ILE A 155 -1.61 -9.35 17.25
CA ILE A 155 -1.40 -7.94 17.62
C ILE A 155 -2.75 -7.30 17.84
N ASP A 156 -2.94 -6.75 19.04
CA ASP A 156 -4.03 -5.83 19.32
C ASP A 156 -3.75 -4.50 18.62
N PHE A 157 -4.16 -4.45 17.36
CA PHE A 157 -3.87 -3.32 16.51
C PHE A 157 -4.58 -2.04 16.96
N TYR A 158 -5.72 -2.15 17.66
CA TYR A 158 -6.43 -1.02 18.26
C TYR A 158 -5.60 -0.32 19.33
N ASN A 159 -4.80 -1.09 20.06
CA ASN A 159 -3.89 -0.59 21.08
C ASN A 159 -2.44 -0.52 20.58
N CYS A 160 -2.24 -0.50 19.26
CA CYS A 160 -0.92 -0.34 18.67
C CYS A 160 -0.36 1.05 18.96
N PHE A 161 0.95 1.15 19.16
CA PHE A 161 1.60 2.42 19.47
C PHE A 161 1.44 3.49 18.38
N ILE A 162 1.10 3.10 17.14
CA ILE A 162 1.03 4.03 16.01
C ILE A 162 -0.02 5.13 16.24
N TRP A 163 -1.07 4.80 16.97
CA TRP A 163 -2.13 5.74 17.38
C TRP A 163 -1.62 6.85 18.31
N ASN A 164 -0.46 6.68 18.94
CA ASN A 164 0.17 7.71 19.76
C ASN A 164 0.89 8.79 18.94
N TYR A 165 1.13 8.54 17.65
CA TYR A 165 1.95 9.41 16.80
C TYR A 165 1.14 10.15 15.75
N THR A 166 0.09 9.53 15.24
CA THR A 166 -0.80 10.16 14.29
C THR A 166 -2.23 9.73 14.58
N ASN A 167 -3.16 10.65 14.34
CA ASN A 167 -4.55 10.31 14.18
C ASN A 167 -4.95 10.20 12.70
N LYS A 168 -4.13 10.67 11.75
CA LYS A 168 -4.44 10.71 10.30
C LYS A 168 -3.60 9.74 9.49
N PHE A 169 -4.24 9.05 8.56
CA PHE A 169 -3.62 8.05 7.68
C PHE A 169 -4.02 8.34 6.23
N SER A 170 -3.02 8.47 5.35
CA SER A 170 -3.24 8.59 3.91
C SER A 170 -3.65 7.23 3.32
N ASN A 171 -3.11 6.14 3.87
CA ASN A 171 -3.45 4.78 3.48
C ASN A 171 -3.49 3.84 4.70
N PHE A 172 -4.56 3.06 4.79
CA PHE A 172 -4.75 2.06 5.82
C PHE A 172 -5.20 0.74 5.20
N SER A 173 -4.35 -0.29 5.29
CA SER A 173 -4.55 -1.57 4.63
C SER A 173 -4.53 -2.74 5.62
N ILE A 174 -5.53 -3.62 5.50
CA ILE A 174 -5.68 -4.84 6.27
C ILE A 174 -5.76 -6.02 5.33
N TYR A 175 -4.89 -7.01 5.54
CA TYR A 175 -4.87 -8.28 4.81
C TYR A 175 -4.85 -9.43 5.79
N TRP A 176 -6.04 -9.88 6.22
CA TRP A 176 -6.17 -10.95 7.23
C TRP A 176 -6.92 -12.15 6.66
N PRO A 177 -6.30 -12.91 5.74
CA PRO A 177 -6.95 -14.07 5.15
C PRO A 177 -7.33 -15.09 6.24
N GLY A 178 -8.58 -15.55 6.20
CA GLY A 178 -9.12 -16.53 7.14
C GLY A 178 -9.41 -16.00 8.56
N ARG A 179 -9.31 -14.68 8.80
CA ARG A 179 -9.82 -14.05 10.04
C ARG A 179 -11.06 -13.24 9.70
N LYS A 180 -12.17 -13.54 10.39
CA LYS A 180 -13.41 -12.76 10.27
C LYS A 180 -13.39 -11.56 11.21
N MET A 181 -13.46 -10.36 10.64
CA MET A 181 -13.59 -9.12 11.39
C MET A 181 -14.93 -9.07 12.12
N THR A 182 -14.92 -8.61 13.37
CA THR A 182 -16.17 -8.38 14.11
C THR A 182 -16.84 -7.10 13.64
N ARG A 183 -18.14 -6.95 13.93
CA ARG A 183 -18.87 -5.70 13.68
C ARG A 183 -18.17 -4.49 14.27
N LYS A 184 -17.69 -4.56 15.53
CA LYS A 184 -17.00 -3.43 16.18
C LYS A 184 -15.77 -2.98 15.40
N GLU A 185 -15.01 -3.93 14.87
CA GLU A 185 -13.80 -3.68 14.10
C GLU A 185 -14.10 -3.02 12.76
N MET A 186 -15.08 -3.55 12.02
CA MET A 186 -15.55 -2.98 10.76
C MET A 186 -16.10 -1.56 10.94
N MET A 187 -16.98 -1.36 11.93
CA MET A 187 -17.57 -0.05 12.19
C MET A 187 -16.48 0.97 12.53
N TRP A 188 -15.49 0.59 13.36
CA TRP A 188 -14.40 1.49 13.71
C TRP A 188 -13.59 1.94 12.48
N LEU A 189 -13.20 1.02 11.59
CA LEU A 189 -12.47 1.38 10.35
C LEU A 189 -13.29 2.26 9.42
N LEU A 190 -14.54 1.88 9.17
CA LEU A 190 -15.41 2.57 8.22
C LEU A 190 -15.80 3.98 8.72
N GLU A 191 -15.95 4.16 10.03
CA GLU A 191 -16.33 5.43 10.65
C GLU A 191 -15.16 6.38 10.95
N ASP A 192 -13.91 5.90 10.94
CA ASP A 192 -12.76 6.78 11.26
C ASP A 192 -12.45 7.76 10.11
N ASP A 193 -12.99 8.97 10.21
CA ASP A 193 -12.80 10.05 9.22
C ASP A 193 -11.32 10.47 9.05
N ASN A 194 -10.41 10.00 9.90
CA ASN A 194 -8.99 10.28 9.74
C ASN A 194 -8.25 9.30 8.81
N ILE A 195 -8.92 8.26 8.33
CA ILE A 195 -8.39 7.34 7.31
C ILE A 195 -8.90 7.79 5.94
N GLU A 196 -7.99 8.25 5.07
CA GLU A 196 -8.33 8.72 3.73
C GLU A 196 -8.61 7.57 2.76
N LYS A 197 -7.67 6.62 2.65
CA LYS A 197 -7.80 5.41 1.83
C LYS A 197 -7.81 4.17 2.72
N LEU A 198 -8.80 3.32 2.54
CA LEU A 198 -9.01 2.12 3.35
C LEU A 198 -9.09 0.88 2.46
N THR A 199 -8.24 -0.10 2.74
CA THR A 199 -8.28 -1.42 2.10
C THR A 199 -8.52 -2.49 3.15
N ILE A 200 -9.60 -3.27 3.01
CA ILE A 200 -9.98 -4.38 3.88
C ILE A 200 -10.05 -5.66 3.04
N LEU A 201 -8.95 -6.41 3.05
CA LEU A 201 -8.85 -7.74 2.47
C LEU A 201 -8.97 -8.77 3.60
N ALA A 202 -10.15 -8.79 4.22
CA ALA A 202 -10.52 -9.68 5.30
C ALA A 202 -12.03 -9.91 5.26
N ASP A 203 -12.45 -11.11 5.61
CA ASP A 203 -13.86 -11.47 5.67
C ASP A 203 -14.55 -10.75 6.83
N CYS A 204 -15.84 -10.48 6.69
CA CYS A 204 -16.66 -10.05 7.80
C CYS A 204 -17.35 -11.24 8.49
N LYS A 205 -17.75 -11.07 9.75
CA LYS A 205 -18.69 -12.01 10.37
C LYS A 205 -20.04 -11.95 9.62
N PRO A 206 -20.71 -13.11 9.40
CA PRO A 206 -22.01 -13.14 8.73
C PRO A 206 -23.03 -12.20 9.40
N GLY A 207 -23.88 -11.58 8.58
CA GLY A 207 -24.93 -10.67 9.05
C GLY A 207 -24.45 -9.26 9.38
N PHE A 208 -23.20 -8.90 9.06
CA PHE A 208 -22.78 -7.50 9.07
C PHE A 208 -23.50 -6.73 7.97
N GLN A 209 -23.97 -5.53 8.32
CA GLN A 209 -24.54 -4.55 7.41
C GLN A 209 -24.03 -3.19 7.83
N TYR A 210 -23.70 -2.33 6.87
CA TYR A 210 -23.28 -0.96 7.12
C TYR A 210 -24.31 0.00 6.52
N TRP A 211 -25.05 0.67 7.40
CA TRP A 211 -26.18 1.54 7.03
C TRP A 211 -25.82 3.03 7.04
N ARG A 212 -24.58 3.37 7.38
CA ARG A 212 -24.11 4.77 7.36
C ARG A 212 -23.53 5.10 5.99
N GLN A 213 -23.46 6.39 5.69
CA GLN A 213 -22.80 6.88 4.49
C GLN A 213 -21.30 6.54 4.53
N LEU A 214 -20.79 5.92 3.46
CA LEU A 214 -19.35 5.72 3.26
C LEU A 214 -18.71 7.06 2.87
N LYS A 215 -17.63 7.45 3.56
CA LYS A 215 -16.98 8.77 3.40
C LYS A 215 -15.48 8.70 3.11
N LYS A 216 -14.93 7.50 2.89
CA LYS A 216 -13.51 7.34 2.56
C LYS A 216 -13.24 7.93 1.20
N LYS A 217 -12.07 8.50 0.94
CA LYS A 217 -11.73 8.90 -0.44
C LYS A 217 -11.65 7.67 -1.33
N SER A 218 -10.99 6.63 -0.85
CA SER A 218 -10.85 5.35 -1.54
C SER A 218 -11.18 4.20 -0.59
N LEU A 219 -12.00 3.24 -1.04
CA LEU A 219 -12.39 2.07 -0.28
C LEU A 219 -12.25 0.81 -1.13
N THR A 220 -11.43 -0.13 -0.66
CA THR A 220 -11.26 -1.47 -1.26
C THR A 220 -11.69 -2.54 -0.26
N VAL A 221 -12.61 -3.45 -0.60
CA VAL A 221 -13.13 -4.46 0.33
C VAL A 221 -13.28 -5.83 -0.32
N SER A 222 -12.77 -6.92 0.28
CA SER A 222 -12.82 -8.27 -0.31
C SER A 222 -14.13 -9.05 -0.09
N ASP A 223 -14.79 -8.85 1.04
CA ASP A 223 -16.09 -9.44 1.35
C ASP A 223 -17.12 -8.30 1.36
N GLY A 224 -17.57 -7.94 0.16
CA GLY A 224 -18.44 -6.80 -0.12
C GLY A 224 -19.93 -7.10 0.04
N ASN A 225 -20.32 -8.29 0.52
CA ASN A 225 -21.73 -8.72 0.62
C ASN A 225 -22.62 -7.81 1.47
N TRP A 226 -22.03 -6.98 2.32
CA TRP A 226 -22.73 -6.00 3.15
C TRP A 226 -22.99 -4.66 2.45
N LEU A 227 -22.41 -4.44 1.26
CA LEU A 227 -22.70 -3.29 0.41
C LEU A 227 -24.05 -3.49 -0.27
N THR A 228 -25.02 -2.65 0.08
CA THR A 228 -26.33 -2.62 -0.57
C THR A 228 -26.34 -1.54 -1.66
N LEU A 229 -27.30 -1.63 -2.58
CA LEU A 229 -27.56 -0.56 -3.55
C LEU A 229 -27.67 0.81 -2.86
N ASP A 230 -28.44 0.90 -1.78
CA ASP A 230 -28.64 2.14 -1.03
C ASP A 230 -27.33 2.70 -0.45
N THR A 231 -26.46 1.83 0.09
CA THR A 231 -25.16 2.25 0.59
C THR A 231 -24.29 2.84 -0.52
N ILE A 232 -24.33 2.25 -1.72
CA ILE A 232 -23.55 2.72 -2.89
C ILE A 232 -24.13 4.01 -3.45
N LEU A 233 -25.45 4.10 -3.64
CA LEU A 233 -26.09 5.30 -4.18
C LEU A 233 -25.94 6.52 -3.27
N ASN A 234 -25.78 6.31 -1.96
CA ASN A 234 -25.62 7.38 -0.98
C ASN A 234 -24.16 7.60 -0.53
N MET A 235 -23.16 6.94 -1.12
CA MET A 235 -21.78 7.10 -0.70
C MET A 235 -21.20 8.47 -1.06
N LYS A 236 -20.25 8.96 -0.26
CA LYS A 236 -19.35 10.07 -0.58
C LYS A 236 -17.96 9.61 -1.01
N THR A 237 -17.79 8.31 -1.16
CA THR A 237 -16.53 7.70 -1.59
C THR A 237 -16.24 8.04 -3.05
N VAL A 238 -14.99 8.41 -3.35
CA VAL A 238 -14.56 8.79 -4.71
C VAL A 238 -14.18 7.54 -5.52
N GLU A 239 -13.55 6.56 -4.87
CA GLU A 239 -13.11 5.31 -5.48
C GLU A 239 -13.61 4.12 -4.65
N LEU A 240 -14.43 3.26 -5.24
CA LEU A 240 -14.91 2.03 -4.61
C LEU A 240 -14.44 0.82 -5.42
N ILE A 241 -13.74 -0.10 -4.76
CA ILE A 241 -13.41 -1.42 -5.30
C ILE A 241 -13.97 -2.46 -4.32
N ALA A 242 -14.90 -3.29 -4.77
CA ALA A 242 -15.51 -4.30 -3.92
C ALA A 242 -15.48 -5.67 -4.59
N TYR A 243 -15.01 -6.68 -3.86
CA TYR A 243 -15.08 -8.07 -4.25
C TYR A 243 -16.23 -8.75 -3.53
N GLU A 244 -16.79 -9.79 -4.14
CA GLU A 244 -17.86 -10.62 -3.56
C GLU A 244 -19.04 -9.77 -3.08
N VAL A 245 -19.57 -8.94 -3.96
CA VAL A 245 -20.78 -8.15 -3.71
C VAL A 245 -22.03 -8.96 -4.06
N ASN A 246 -23.11 -8.76 -3.29
CA ASN A 246 -24.40 -9.40 -3.55
C ASN A 246 -25.37 -8.39 -4.18
N LEU A 247 -25.04 -7.93 -5.39
CA LEU A 247 -25.86 -7.01 -6.17
C LEU A 247 -26.50 -7.76 -7.33
N THR A 248 -27.80 -7.52 -7.55
CA THR A 248 -28.49 -8.00 -8.74
C THR A 248 -28.06 -7.20 -9.98
N ASP A 249 -28.36 -7.70 -11.18
CA ASP A 249 -28.08 -6.94 -12.41
C ASP A 249 -28.91 -5.65 -12.47
N ASP A 250 -30.13 -5.67 -11.91
CA ASP A 250 -30.96 -4.46 -11.77
C ASP A 250 -30.31 -3.42 -10.84
N ASP A 251 -29.67 -3.85 -9.75
CA ASP A 251 -28.92 -2.95 -8.86
C ASP A 251 -27.74 -2.31 -9.61
N LYS A 252 -27.01 -3.08 -10.41
CA LYS A 252 -25.89 -2.58 -11.22
C LYS A 252 -26.37 -1.55 -12.25
N VAL A 253 -27.49 -1.82 -12.92
CA VAL A 253 -28.12 -0.86 -13.85
C VAL A 253 -28.55 0.42 -13.11
N ALA A 254 -29.10 0.30 -11.91
CA ALA A 254 -29.48 1.45 -11.09
C ALA A 254 -28.27 2.32 -10.70
N ILE A 255 -27.13 1.70 -10.37
CA ILE A 255 -25.88 2.42 -10.07
C ILE A 255 -25.39 3.20 -11.30
N VAL A 256 -25.38 2.57 -12.48
CA VAL A 256 -24.96 3.23 -13.73
C VAL A 256 -25.88 4.38 -14.08
N ASN A 257 -27.21 4.18 -13.99
CA ASN A 257 -28.17 5.24 -14.24
C ASN A 257 -27.99 6.42 -13.27
N ALA A 258 -27.79 6.16 -11.98
CA ALA A 258 -27.51 7.20 -11.00
C ALA A 258 -26.23 7.99 -11.34
N TRP A 259 -25.22 7.32 -11.88
CA TRP A 259 -23.99 7.98 -12.32
C TRP A 259 -24.19 8.85 -13.56
N LEU A 260 -24.91 8.34 -14.57
CA LEU A 260 -25.25 9.08 -15.80
C LEU A 260 -26.12 10.31 -15.51
N GLU A 261 -27.04 10.19 -14.56
CA GLU A 261 -27.89 11.28 -14.05
C GLU A 261 -27.12 12.33 -13.24
N GLY A 262 -25.84 12.08 -12.94
CA GLY A 262 -24.98 12.98 -12.16
C GLY A 262 -25.18 12.90 -10.64
N ARG A 263 -25.98 11.95 -10.13
CA ARG A 263 -26.14 11.72 -8.68
C ARG A 263 -24.87 11.19 -8.01
N LEU A 264 -23.97 10.59 -8.81
CA LEU A 264 -22.65 10.10 -8.39
C LEU A 264 -21.50 10.87 -9.05
N ASN A 265 -21.65 12.18 -9.28
CA ASN A 265 -20.65 12.99 -9.99
C ASN A 265 -19.30 13.12 -9.28
N HIS A 266 -19.27 12.95 -7.95
CA HIS A 266 -18.04 12.93 -7.15
C HIS A 266 -17.28 11.60 -7.28
N VAL A 267 -17.91 10.56 -7.80
CA VAL A 267 -17.33 9.23 -7.93
C VAL A 267 -16.52 9.16 -9.22
N LYS A 268 -15.24 8.80 -9.09
CA LYS A 268 -14.33 8.57 -10.21
C LYS A 268 -14.33 7.12 -10.65
N THR A 269 -14.41 6.19 -9.68
CA THR A 269 -14.26 4.76 -9.95
C THR A 269 -15.22 3.96 -9.09
N ILE A 270 -15.95 3.04 -9.72
CA ILE A 270 -16.67 1.95 -9.07
C ILE A 270 -16.26 0.67 -9.79
N ALA A 271 -15.74 -0.29 -9.05
CA ALA A 271 -15.40 -1.61 -9.57
C ALA A 271 -15.95 -2.71 -8.67
N PHE A 272 -16.62 -3.67 -9.30
CA PHE A 272 -17.14 -4.88 -8.66
C PHE A 272 -16.44 -6.10 -9.22
N TRP A 273 -16.05 -7.02 -8.33
CA TRP A 273 -15.37 -8.25 -8.67
C TRP A 273 -16.19 -9.43 -8.14
N GLU A 274 -16.69 -10.27 -9.03
CA GLU A 274 -17.43 -11.47 -8.67
C GLU A 274 -16.52 -12.69 -8.90
N SER A 275 -16.25 -13.46 -7.84
CA SER A 275 -15.56 -14.74 -8.02
C SER A 275 -16.52 -15.72 -8.69
N LYS A 276 -16.54 -15.78 -10.02
CA LYS A 276 -17.18 -16.91 -10.72
C LYS A 276 -16.44 -18.18 -10.29
N GLN A 277 -17.19 -19.16 -9.81
CA GLN A 277 -16.67 -20.46 -9.39
C GLN A 277 -15.71 -21.02 -10.44
N ARG A 278 -14.65 -21.70 -9.96
CA ARG A 278 -13.64 -22.45 -10.73
C ARG A 278 -14.17 -22.96 -12.09
N TYR A 279 -13.40 -22.66 -13.15
CA TYR A 279 -13.32 -23.26 -14.49
C TYR A 279 -13.64 -22.34 -15.70
N SER A 280 -12.64 -22.30 -16.60
CA SER A 280 -12.54 -21.66 -17.93
C SER A 280 -12.30 -20.14 -17.98
N ILE A 281 -11.01 -19.78 -17.93
CA ILE A 281 -10.48 -18.48 -18.35
C ILE A 281 -10.39 -18.50 -19.88
N ARG A 282 -10.99 -17.52 -20.56
CA ARG A 282 -10.61 -17.11 -21.92
C ARG A 282 -10.20 -15.64 -21.84
N GLN A 283 -8.95 -15.35 -22.21
CA GLN A 283 -8.34 -14.02 -22.24
C GLN A 283 -8.57 -13.35 -23.59
N PHE A 284 -8.71 -12.02 -23.61
CA PHE A 284 -8.46 -11.17 -24.77
C PHE A 284 -7.96 -9.78 -24.34
N GLN A 285 -6.86 -9.32 -24.97
CA GLN A 285 -6.31 -7.96 -24.85
C GLN A 285 -6.47 -7.18 -26.17
N TRP A 286 -6.61 -5.85 -26.07
CA TRP A 286 -5.98 -4.93 -27.02
C TRP A 286 -5.69 -3.54 -26.40
N ARG A 287 -4.55 -2.94 -26.78
CA ARG A 287 -4.03 -1.59 -26.43
C ARG A 287 -4.21 -0.65 -27.61
N GLU A 288 -4.32 0.67 -27.39
CA GLU A 288 -3.94 1.66 -28.42
C GLU A 288 -2.88 2.66 -27.94
N HIS A 289 -1.79 2.68 -28.73
CA HIS A 289 -0.77 3.68 -28.98
C HIS A 289 -0.62 4.92 -28.07
N ILE A 290 0.51 4.96 -27.33
CA ILE A 290 1.31 6.18 -27.16
C ILE A 290 2.63 5.95 -27.88
N SER A 291 2.94 6.83 -28.83
CA SER A 291 4.17 6.85 -29.60
C SER A 291 5.30 7.45 -28.74
N ASP A 292 6.09 6.61 -28.07
CA ASP A 292 7.39 7.02 -27.55
C ASP A 292 8.42 5.87 -27.72
N PRO A 293 9.39 5.99 -28.64
CA PRO A 293 10.37 4.94 -28.92
C PRO A 293 11.52 4.82 -27.90
N THR A 294 11.48 5.48 -26.74
CA THR A 294 12.67 5.58 -25.86
C THR A 294 12.71 4.68 -24.61
N LEU A 295 11.81 3.70 -24.46
CA LEU A 295 11.75 2.85 -23.25
C LEU A 295 11.85 1.34 -23.54
N LEU A 296 12.64 0.94 -24.54
CA LEU A 296 13.01 -0.45 -24.79
C LEU A 296 14.51 -0.64 -24.59
N ASP A 297 14.92 -0.65 -23.33
CA ASP A 297 16.11 -1.36 -22.86
C ASP A 297 16.04 -1.37 -21.34
N LEU A 298 15.76 -2.55 -20.76
CA LEU A 298 16.11 -2.99 -19.41
C LEU A 298 15.28 -4.26 -19.11
N TYR A 299 15.80 -5.42 -19.50
CA TYR A 299 16.01 -6.63 -18.67
C TYR A 299 16.24 -7.88 -19.55
N PRO A 300 17.10 -8.83 -19.13
CA PRO A 300 17.62 -9.90 -19.99
C PRO A 300 16.62 -11.02 -20.28
N ALA A 301 16.76 -11.63 -21.46
CA ALA A 301 15.88 -12.58 -22.12
C ALA A 301 15.95 -14.04 -21.64
N ASP A 302 16.53 -14.31 -20.47
CA ASP A 302 16.78 -15.69 -20.04
C ASP A 302 15.97 -16.03 -18.80
N CYS A 303 14.74 -16.52 -19.01
CA CYS A 303 13.99 -17.45 -18.15
C CYS A 303 12.51 -17.32 -18.51
N LEU A 304 12.03 -18.01 -19.56
CA LEU A 304 10.64 -18.47 -19.71
C LEU A 304 10.54 -19.30 -21.00
N THR A 305 11.01 -20.54 -20.91
CA THR A 305 10.83 -21.57 -21.94
C THR A 305 9.56 -22.37 -21.61
N GLU A 306 8.79 -22.65 -22.67
CA GLU A 306 7.77 -23.71 -22.79
C GLU A 306 6.45 -23.58 -22.01
N TYR A 307 5.40 -23.15 -22.70
CA TYR A 307 4.34 -24.07 -23.18
C TYR A 307 3.41 -23.33 -24.15
N TYR A 308 3.50 -23.67 -25.44
CA TYR A 308 2.51 -23.31 -26.47
C TYR A 308 1.62 -24.53 -26.71
N ASN A 309 0.30 -24.33 -26.80
CA ASN A 309 -0.54 -25.24 -27.58
C ASN A 309 -1.58 -24.46 -28.39
N LYS A 310 -1.67 -24.83 -29.67
CA LYS A 310 -2.42 -24.20 -30.77
C LYS A 310 -3.91 -24.58 -30.78
N GLU A 311 -4.66 -23.82 -31.60
CA GLU A 311 -6.04 -24.02 -32.14
C GLU A 311 -7.11 -23.18 -31.41
N SER A 312 -8.01 -22.40 -32.03
CA SER A 312 -8.36 -22.05 -33.42
C SER A 312 -9.26 -20.78 -33.37
N PRO A 313 -9.68 -20.16 -34.50
CA PRO A 313 -10.17 -18.78 -34.60
C PRO A 313 -11.67 -18.63 -34.27
N LEU A 314 -12.09 -17.43 -33.84
CA LEU A 314 -13.20 -16.65 -34.40
C LEU A 314 -13.53 -15.44 -33.49
N HIS A 315 -13.67 -14.28 -34.14
CA HIS A 315 -14.15 -13.03 -33.58
C HIS A 315 -15.57 -13.16 -33.01
N THR A 316 -15.83 -12.62 -31.82
CA THR A 316 -17.12 -12.00 -31.51
C THR A 316 -16.95 -10.93 -30.42
N LYS A 317 -17.22 -9.67 -30.76
CA LYS A 317 -17.34 -8.53 -29.84
C LYS A 317 -18.70 -8.61 -29.14
N TRP A 318 -18.75 -8.36 -27.84
CA TRP A 318 -19.97 -7.83 -27.20
C TRP A 318 -19.63 -6.49 -26.56
N LEU A 319 -20.30 -5.47 -27.04
CA LEU A 319 -20.27 -4.10 -26.54
C LEU A 319 -21.53 -3.96 -25.67
N ILE A 320 -21.39 -3.81 -24.35
CA ILE A 320 -22.51 -3.32 -23.55
C ILE A 320 -22.52 -1.80 -23.68
N THR A 321 -23.07 -1.33 -24.79
CA THR A 321 -23.55 0.04 -24.92
C THR A 321 -24.89 0.14 -24.20
N LEU A 322 -24.92 0.78 -23.03
CA LEU A 322 -26.17 1.32 -22.51
C LEU A 322 -26.51 2.56 -23.34
N TRP A 323 -27.31 2.37 -24.39
CA TRP A 323 -27.87 3.48 -25.16
C TRP A 323 -29.01 4.09 -24.36
N ASN A 324 -28.81 5.29 -23.83
CA ASN A 324 -29.90 6.15 -23.39
C ASN A 324 -30.31 7.04 -24.57
N PRO A 325 -31.52 6.87 -25.16
CA PRO A 325 -31.96 7.66 -26.32
C PRO A 325 -32.07 9.16 -26.04
N LEU A 326 -31.99 9.60 -24.77
CA LEU A 326 -32.23 10.99 -24.37
C LEU A 326 -30.97 11.80 -24.07
N LEU A 327 -29.77 11.19 -24.04
CA LEU A 327 -28.61 11.87 -23.45
C LEU A 327 -27.35 12.02 -24.31
N GLU A 328 -27.28 11.50 -25.55
CA GLU A 328 -26.10 11.62 -26.44
C GLU A 328 -24.74 11.50 -25.71
N LYS A 329 -24.65 10.63 -24.70
CA LYS A 329 -23.44 10.46 -23.87
C LYS A 329 -23.16 8.98 -23.70
N TYR A 330 -21.90 8.63 -23.93
CA TYR A 330 -21.39 7.27 -23.80
C TYR A 330 -20.87 7.04 -22.38
N ALA A 331 -21.20 5.91 -21.77
CA ALA A 331 -20.39 5.31 -20.71
C ALA A 331 -19.52 4.25 -21.38
N ILE A 332 -18.20 4.37 -21.24
CA ILE A 332 -17.25 3.34 -21.68
C ILE A 332 -17.02 2.41 -20.49
N LEU A 333 -17.51 1.19 -20.59
CA LEU A 333 -17.14 0.09 -19.71
C LEU A 333 -15.84 -0.50 -20.27
N GLU A 334 -14.73 -0.30 -19.58
CA GLU A 334 -13.43 -0.90 -19.92
C GLU A 334 -13.13 -2.04 -18.94
N GLU A 335 -12.81 -3.21 -19.49
CA GLU A 335 -12.25 -4.33 -18.74
C GLU A 335 -10.73 -4.16 -18.69
N VAL A 336 -10.14 -4.17 -17.49
CA VAL A 336 -8.70 -3.97 -17.28
C VAL A 336 -8.07 -5.29 -16.85
N GLU A 337 -7.25 -5.92 -17.70
CA GLU A 337 -6.45 -7.09 -17.29
C GLU A 337 -5.23 -6.68 -16.46
N HIS A 338 -5.04 -7.26 -15.27
CA HIS A 338 -3.72 -7.51 -14.65
C HIS A 338 -3.71 -8.87 -13.93
N PHE A 339 -2.52 -9.49 -13.84
CA PHE A 339 -2.21 -10.88 -13.44
C PHE A 339 -3.19 -11.54 -12.43
N PHE A 340 -3.52 -12.80 -12.74
CA PHE A 340 -4.57 -13.68 -12.18
C PHE A 340 -5.94 -13.45 -12.86
N GLY A 341 -6.45 -14.47 -13.57
CA GLY A 341 -7.56 -14.32 -14.52
C GLY A 341 -8.92 -14.01 -13.87
N PHE A 342 -9.41 -12.78 -14.06
CA PHE A 342 -10.65 -12.26 -13.49
C PHE A 342 -11.29 -11.23 -14.44
N GLU A 343 -12.63 -11.10 -14.39
CA GLU A 343 -13.41 -10.05 -15.09
C GLU A 343 -13.45 -8.77 -14.25
N VAL A 344 -13.31 -7.60 -14.90
CA VAL A 344 -13.32 -6.27 -14.26
C VAL A 344 -14.43 -5.42 -14.88
N LEU A 345 -15.36 -4.95 -14.05
CA LEU A 345 -16.23 -3.83 -14.41
C LEU A 345 -15.55 -2.54 -13.95
N SER A 346 -14.98 -1.77 -14.88
CA SER A 346 -14.53 -0.41 -14.61
C SER A 346 -15.15 0.56 -15.62
N CYS A 347 -15.54 1.74 -15.17
CA CYS A 347 -16.02 2.81 -16.03
C CYS A 347 -15.22 4.05 -15.68
N GLU A 348 -14.56 4.66 -16.66
CA GLU A 348 -13.89 5.95 -16.51
C GLU A 348 -14.63 7.00 -17.33
N ARG A 349 -14.95 8.13 -16.71
CA ARG A 349 -15.54 9.26 -17.43
C ARG A 349 -14.43 10.02 -18.12
N ARG A 350 -14.36 9.95 -19.46
CA ARG A 350 -13.60 10.92 -20.24
C ARG A 350 -14.30 12.28 -20.11
N HIS A 351 -13.57 13.27 -19.60
CA HIS A 351 -13.95 14.65 -19.81
C HIS A 351 -13.62 14.98 -21.25
N ASP A 352 -14.65 15.16 -22.08
CA ASP A 352 -14.47 15.87 -23.34
C ASP A 352 -13.94 17.27 -22.99
N LEU A 353 -12.73 17.54 -23.46
CA LEU A 353 -12.13 18.87 -23.47
C LEU A 353 -12.90 19.67 -24.52
N ASP A 354 -13.77 20.56 -24.06
CA ASP A 354 -14.18 21.73 -24.85
C ASP A 354 -13.09 22.81 -24.80
#